data_AF-A0A246SGS9-F1
#
_entry.id   AF-A0A246SGS9-F1
#
_cell.length_a   1.000
_cell.length_b   1.000
_cell.length_c   1.000
_cell.angle_alpha   90.00
_cell.angle_beta   90.00
_cell.angle_gamma   90.00
#
_symmetry.space_group_name_H-M   'P 1'
#
loop_
_entity.id
_entity.type
_entity.pdbx_description
1 polymer ?
#
loop_
_entity_poly.entity_id
_entity_poly.type
_entity_poly.pdbx_seq_one_letter_code
_entity_poly.pdbx_strand_id
1 'polypeptide(L)'
;MKALLSALLTAGLLAGCSSADSPALEPIPGSITYGGQPRTKLTKSPVGSAVYNQFYNESGQRVEETYILQPDRSLKLVRREVGPDSPD
;
A
#
# COMPACT_ATOMS: atom_id res chain seq x y z
N MET A 1 29.63 1.04 47.29
CA MET A 1 29.18 0.18 46.16
C MET A 1 27.66 0.12 46.18
N LYS A 2 26.95 0.86 45.32
CA LYS A 2 25.48 0.76 45.11
C LYS A 2 24.93 1.72 44.05
N ALA A 3 25.65 2.78 43.70
CA ALA A 3 25.18 3.81 42.76
C ALA A 3 25.70 3.66 41.31
N LEU A 4 26.14 2.46 40.91
CA LEU A 4 26.63 2.20 39.54
C LEU A 4 25.70 1.28 38.73
N LEU A 5 24.63 0.75 39.34
CA LEU A 5 23.71 -0.16 38.65
C LEU A 5 22.55 0.55 37.93
N SER A 6 22.29 1.83 38.19
CA SER A 6 21.11 2.51 37.63
C SER A 6 21.30 3.05 36.21
N ALA A 7 22.50 2.95 35.62
CA ALA A 7 22.80 3.53 34.32
C ALA A 7 22.58 2.58 33.12
N LEU A 8 22.28 1.30 33.35
CA LEU A 8 22.22 0.31 32.26
C LEU A 8 20.81 0.00 31.71
N LEU A 9 19.74 0.55 32.30
CA LEU A 9 18.37 0.12 31.96
C LEU A 9 17.66 0.93 30.86
N THR A 10 18.25 2.00 30.34
CA THR A 10 17.52 2.95 29.47
C THR A 10 17.65 2.73 27.97
N ALA A 11 18.35 1.69 27.51
CA ALA A 11 18.70 1.53 26.10
C ALA A 11 17.73 0.68 25.24
N GLY A 12 16.62 0.18 25.79
CA GLY A 12 15.94 -0.99 25.20
C GLY A 12 14.64 -0.79 24.43
N LEU A 13 14.03 0.39 24.37
CA LEU A 13 12.60 0.49 23.99
C LEU A 13 12.29 1.41 22.80
N LEU A 14 13.16 1.43 21.80
CA LEU A 14 12.81 1.94 20.45
C LEU A 14 12.51 0.74 19.53
N ALA A 15 11.63 -0.16 19.96
CA ALA A 15 10.99 -1.10 19.03
C ALA A 15 9.99 -0.29 18.20
N GLY A 16 10.48 0.30 17.11
CA GLY A 16 9.67 1.06 16.17
C GLY A 16 8.48 0.25 15.71
N CYS A 17 7.32 0.89 15.63
CA CYS A 17 6.13 0.35 14.99
C CYS A 17 6.49 0.01 13.53
N SER A 18 6.88 -1.23 13.27
CA SER A 18 6.83 -1.77 11.92
C SER A 18 5.34 -1.91 11.63
N SER A 19 4.81 -1.01 10.82
CA SER A 19 3.50 -1.16 10.21
C SER A 19 3.58 -2.44 9.39
N ALA A 20 3.28 -3.57 10.04
CA ALA A 20 3.30 -4.88 9.45
C ALA A 20 2.51 -4.80 8.15
N ASP A 21 3.15 -5.24 7.07
CA ASP A 21 2.60 -5.26 5.73
C ASP A 21 1.13 -5.67 5.76
N SER A 22 0.24 -4.71 5.55
CA SER A 22 -1.16 -5.02 5.26
C SER A 22 -1.16 -6.05 4.15
N PRO A 23 -1.93 -7.15 4.27
CA PRO A 23 -1.98 -8.18 3.25
C PRO A 23 -2.23 -7.50 1.90
N ALA A 24 -1.29 -7.69 0.97
CA ALA A 24 -1.37 -7.04 -0.33
C ALA A 24 -2.66 -7.51 -1.02
N LEU A 25 -3.55 -6.57 -1.32
CA LEU A 25 -4.77 -6.85 -2.04
C LEU A 25 -4.41 -7.44 -3.41
N GLU A 26 -5.02 -8.59 -3.73
CA GLU A 26 -4.78 -9.24 -5.01
C GLU A 26 -5.37 -8.40 -6.16
N PRO A 27 -4.60 -8.17 -7.25
CA PRO A 27 -5.09 -7.47 -8.43
C PRO A 27 -6.24 -8.22 -9.10
N ILE A 28 -7.25 -7.51 -9.59
CA ILE A 28 -8.38 -8.07 -10.35
C ILE A 28 -8.36 -7.56 -11.80
N PRO A 29 -9.10 -8.15 -12.75
CA PRO A 29 -9.22 -7.60 -14.09
C PRO A 29 -9.57 -6.11 -14.04
N GLY A 30 -8.71 -5.27 -14.65
CA GLY A 30 -8.82 -3.80 -14.63
C GLY A 30 -7.90 -3.08 -13.63
N SER A 31 -7.32 -3.79 -12.64
CA SER A 31 -6.25 -3.26 -11.79
C SER A 31 -4.99 -2.94 -12.61
N ILE A 32 -4.22 -1.92 -12.20
CA ILE A 32 -2.97 -1.54 -12.89
C ILE A 32 -1.93 -2.67 -12.86
N THR A 33 -1.92 -3.44 -11.77
CA THR A 33 -0.97 -4.54 -11.56
C THR A 33 -1.50 -5.90 -12.03
N TYR A 34 -2.69 -5.95 -12.62
CA TYR A 34 -3.27 -7.19 -13.15
C TYR A 34 -2.48 -7.70 -14.36
N GLY A 35 -2.05 -8.97 -14.32
CA GLY A 35 -1.21 -9.56 -15.37
C GLY A 35 0.23 -9.01 -15.41
N GLY A 36 0.63 -8.22 -14.41
CA GLY A 36 1.94 -7.59 -14.32
C GLY A 36 1.86 -6.06 -14.46
N GLN A 37 2.85 -5.37 -13.91
CA GLN A 37 2.82 -3.92 -13.83
C GLN A 37 3.43 -3.24 -15.07
N PRO A 38 2.70 -2.36 -15.79
CA PRO A 38 3.26 -1.57 -16.88
C PRO A 38 4.24 -0.53 -16.34
N ARG A 39 5.48 -0.57 -16.83
CA ARG A 39 6.60 0.27 -16.32
C ARG A 39 6.63 1.69 -16.90
N THR A 40 5.74 2.02 -17.84
CA THR A 40 5.94 3.15 -18.76
C THR A 40 5.47 4.51 -18.22
N LYS A 41 4.79 4.60 -17.08
CA LYS A 41 4.20 5.86 -16.58
C LYS A 41 4.59 6.29 -15.16
N LEU A 42 5.48 5.58 -14.49
CA LEU A 42 5.81 5.82 -13.07
C LEU A 42 7.22 6.38 -12.85
N THR A 43 7.91 6.81 -13.90
CA THR A 43 9.30 7.25 -13.80
C THR A 43 9.46 8.67 -13.23
N LYS A 44 8.41 9.50 -13.32
CA LYS A 44 8.45 10.92 -12.95
C LYS A 44 7.91 11.23 -11.54
N SER A 45 7.14 10.33 -10.95
CA SER A 45 6.57 10.54 -9.61
C SER A 45 7.57 10.16 -8.51
N PRO A 46 7.65 10.91 -7.39
CA PRO A 46 8.44 10.54 -6.23
C PRO A 46 7.97 9.20 -5.61
N VAL A 47 8.90 8.45 -5.02
CA VAL A 47 8.56 7.28 -4.19
C VAL A 47 7.61 7.70 -3.05
N GLY A 48 6.65 6.85 -2.72
CA GLY A 48 5.58 7.14 -1.76
C GLY A 48 4.38 7.88 -2.36
N SER A 49 4.45 8.29 -3.63
CA SER A 49 3.32 8.96 -4.29
C SER A 49 2.11 8.04 -4.44
N ALA A 50 0.93 8.60 -4.23
CA ALA A 50 -0.34 7.91 -4.48
C ALA A 50 -0.68 7.91 -5.98
N VAL A 51 -1.12 6.76 -6.47
CA VAL A 51 -1.65 6.57 -7.83
C VAL A 51 -3.07 6.04 -7.71
N TYR A 52 -4.01 6.69 -8.39
CA TYR A 52 -5.42 6.34 -8.36
C TYR A 52 -5.80 5.64 -9.65
N ASN A 53 -6.58 4.57 -9.54
CA ASN A 53 -7.16 3.86 -10.67
C ASN A 53 -8.67 3.72 -10.46
N GLN A 54 -9.44 3.89 -11.52
CA GLN A 54 -10.88 3.70 -11.48
C GLN A 54 -11.31 2.95 -12.73
N PHE A 55 -12.09 1.88 -12.56
CA PHE A 55 -12.60 1.06 -13.64
C PHE A 55 -13.94 0.43 -13.25
N TYR A 56 -14.59 -0.22 -14.21
CA TYR A 56 -15.76 -1.08 -13.95
C TYR A 56 -15.31 -2.53 -14.01
N ASN A 57 -15.67 -3.32 -13.01
CA ASN A 57 -15.40 -4.76 -13.01
C ASN A 57 -16.39 -5.50 -13.93
N GLU A 58 -16.25 -6.81 -14.02
CA GLU A 58 -17.09 -7.67 -14.87
C GLU A 58 -18.58 -7.66 -14.45
N SER A 59 -18.89 -7.39 -13.18
CA SER A 59 -20.26 -7.23 -12.69
C SER A 59 -20.83 -5.81 -12.92
N GLY A 60 -20.09 -4.92 -13.58
CA GLY A 60 -20.52 -3.54 -13.85
C GLY A 60 -20.42 -2.62 -12.63
N GLN A 61 -19.80 -3.05 -11.54
CA GLN A 61 -19.57 -2.22 -10.35
C GLN A 61 -18.36 -1.32 -10.55
N ARG A 62 -18.47 -0.07 -10.10
CA ARG A 62 -17.37 0.89 -10.10
C ARG A 62 -16.36 0.51 -9.03
N VAL A 63 -15.12 0.26 -9.43
CA VAL A 63 -14.00 -0.04 -8.52
C VAL A 63 -13.05 1.15 -8.50
N GLU A 64 -12.72 1.61 -7.30
CA GLU A 64 -11.70 2.62 -7.05
C GLU A 64 -10.52 1.98 -6.33
N GLU A 65 -9.31 2.19 -6.83
CA GLU A 65 -8.09 1.66 -6.23
C GLU A 65 -7.08 2.77 -5.97
N THR A 66 -6.42 2.69 -4.82
CA THR A 66 -5.30 3.54 -4.46
C THR A 66 -4.05 2.69 -4.32
N TYR A 67 -3.00 3.13 -5.01
CA TYR A 67 -1.69 2.50 -5.02
C TYR A 67 -0.64 3.44 -4.45
N ILE A 68 0.39 2.89 -3.82
CA ILE A 68 1.57 3.63 -3.40
C ILE A 68 2.77 3.19 -4.23
N LEU A 69 3.45 4.16 -4.84
CA LEU A 69 4.70 3.92 -5.57
C LEU A 69 5.82 3.52 -4.61
N GLN A 70 6.31 2.29 -4.74
CA GLN A 70 7.36 1.72 -3.92
C GLN A 70 8.76 2.15 -4.40
N PRO A 71 9.82 1.99 -3.57
CA PRO A 71 11.19 2.34 -3.94
C PRO A 71 11.72 1.63 -5.19
N ASP A 72 11.26 0.41 -5.48
CA ASP A 72 11.57 -0.38 -6.67
C ASP A 72 10.76 0.04 -7.92
N ARG A 73 9.99 1.13 -7.79
CA ARG A 73 9.01 1.64 -8.76
C ARG A 73 7.84 0.67 -9.01
N SER A 74 7.64 -0.32 -8.16
CA SER A 74 6.41 -1.11 -8.17
C SER A 74 5.24 -0.33 -7.57
N LEU A 75 4.01 -0.72 -7.89
CA LEU A 75 2.81 -0.18 -7.27
C LEU A 75 2.27 -1.18 -6.26
N LYS A 76 2.24 -0.78 -4.98
CA LYS A 76 1.56 -1.55 -3.94
C LYS A 76 0.11 -1.09 -3.87
N LEU A 77 -0.83 -2.00 -4.11
CA LEU A 77 -2.26 -1.73 -3.89
C LEU A 77 -2.51 -1.64 -2.37
N VAL A 78 -2.94 -0.48 -1.90
CA VAL A 78 -3.16 -0.22 -0.46
C VAL A 78 -4.62 -0.07 -0.09
N ARG A 79 -5.49 0.25 -1.06
CA ARG A 79 -6.93 0.39 -0.85
C ARG A 79 -7.67 0.03 -2.12
N ARG A 80 -8.78 -0.69 -1.97
CA ARG A 80 -9.78 -0.92 -3.02
C ARG A 80 -11.16 -0.66 -2.42
N GLU A 81 -11.98 0.09 -3.14
CA GLU A 81 -13.39 0.31 -2.80
C GLU A 81 -14.24 -0.10 -3.98
N VAL A 82 -15.29 -0.87 -3.71
CA VAL A 82 -16.27 -1.28 -4.72
C VAL A 82 -17.54 -0.50 -4.43
N GLY A 83 -17.96 0.31 -5.38
CA GLY A 83 -19.21 1.04 -5.31
C GLY A 83 -20.41 0.09 -5.23
N PRO A 84 -21.56 0.58 -4.75
CA PRO A 84 -22.76 -0.24 -4.69
C PRO A 84 -23.07 -0.82 -6.06
N ASP A 85 -23.42 -2.10 -6.06
CA ASP A 85 -24.24 -2.75 -7.06
C ASP A 85 -25.50 -1.90 -7.25
N SER A 86 -25.54 -1.07 -8.30
CA SER A 86 -26.64 -0.14 -8.57
C SER A 86 -27.97 -0.89 -8.50
N PRO A 87 -28.85 -0.60 -7.52
CA PRO A 87 -30.23 -1.02 -7.59
C PRO A 87 -30.98 0.10 -8.30
N ASP A 88 -31.28 -0.10 -9.58
CA ASP A 88 -32.30 0.69 -10.27
C ASP A 88 -33.69 0.12 -9.95
#